data_AF-A0A2W2M2U7-F1
#
_entry.id   AF-A0A2W2M2U7-F1
#
_cell.length_a   1.000
_cell.length_b   1.000
_cell.length_c   1.000
_cell.angle_alpha   90.00
_cell.angle_beta   90.00
_cell.angle_gamma   90.00
#
_symmetry.space_group_name_H-M   'P 1'
#
loop_
_entity.id
_entity.type
_entity.pdbx_description
1 polymer ?
#
loop_
_entity_poly.entity_id
_entity_poly.type
_entity_poly.pdbx_seq_one_letter_code
_entity_poly.pdbx_strand_id
1 'polypeptide(L)'
;MLDDIVNNVPKARHAVLLSADGLPRGATDGMSRKDVRTISAAMAGMQSLSRATSHFAGPGEDRQWNQTIIEFSHGWIFLIGAGQGAYLAAAAEPDVDMQQISFRMHRLVARLGNNLTSLPRVDAQDPAERPEHGEDRQEAAGRVGITIAGLDEAVGEVRGARHAVLLGSDGLPRGATTGMSQDLADTISAAMTGIHAYSRATSQFAGVHEDAQWRQTVIEFSHGWIFLISAGRGAFLAAAAEHDADIEEFTTRLHQAVPRLDAYLAPRGAVSSK
;
A
#
# COMPACT_ATOMS: atom_id res chain seq x y z
N MET A 1 -24.77 -12.03 4.30
CA MET A 1 -24.40 -11.56 2.94
C MET A 1 -22.90 -11.59 2.72
N LEU A 2 -22.08 -11.11 3.67
CA LEU A 2 -20.62 -11.21 3.57
C LEU A 2 -20.12 -12.67 3.55
N ASP A 3 -20.83 -13.58 4.22
CA ASP A 3 -20.54 -15.03 4.20
C ASP A 3 -20.63 -15.62 2.80
N ASP A 4 -21.24 -14.91 1.84
CA ASP A 4 -21.24 -15.30 0.44
C ASP A 4 -19.82 -15.47 -0.13
N ILE A 5 -18.85 -14.69 0.34
CA ILE A 5 -17.44 -14.82 -0.05
C ILE A 5 -16.88 -16.12 0.52
N VAL A 6 -16.99 -16.31 1.84
CA VAL A 6 -16.42 -17.46 2.55
C VAL A 6 -17.06 -18.79 2.11
N ASN A 7 -18.38 -18.80 1.90
CA ASN A 7 -19.12 -20.01 1.56
C ASN A 7 -18.95 -20.46 0.10
N ASN A 8 -18.49 -19.59 -0.80
CA ASN A 8 -18.45 -19.87 -2.24
C ASN A 8 -17.06 -19.72 -2.87
N VAL A 9 -16.07 -19.29 -2.10
CA VAL A 9 -14.68 -19.25 -2.52
C VAL A 9 -13.92 -20.19 -1.60
N PRO A 10 -13.53 -21.39 -2.07
CA PRO A 10 -12.70 -22.28 -1.28
C PRO A 10 -11.46 -21.51 -0.81
N LYS A 11 -11.09 -21.70 0.47
CA LYS A 11 -9.95 -21.03 1.11
C LYS A 11 -10.12 -19.53 1.37
N ALA A 12 -11.28 -18.94 1.11
CA ALA A 12 -11.62 -17.66 1.74
C ALA A 12 -11.88 -17.87 3.23
N ARG A 13 -11.31 -17.01 4.08
CA ARG A 13 -11.37 -17.11 5.55
C ARG A 13 -12.44 -16.20 6.13
N HIS A 14 -12.33 -14.91 5.84
CA HIS A 14 -13.16 -13.88 6.44
C HIS A 14 -13.43 -12.73 5.49
N ALA A 15 -14.50 -11.98 5.73
CA ALA A 15 -14.75 -10.70 5.08
C ALA A 15 -15.33 -9.67 6.05
N VAL A 16 -14.93 -8.42 5.90
CA VAL A 16 -15.39 -7.29 6.73
C VAL A 16 -15.76 -6.12 5.82
N LEU A 17 -16.97 -5.59 6.00
CA LEU A 17 -17.40 -4.32 5.44
C LEU A 17 -17.14 -3.23 6.48
N LEU A 18 -16.48 -2.15 6.09
CA LEU A 18 -16.11 -1.03 6.97
C LEU A 18 -16.40 0.31 6.30
N SER A 19 -16.57 1.37 7.10
CA SER A 19 -16.59 2.75 6.58
C SER A 19 -15.19 3.37 6.58
N ALA A 20 -15.05 4.50 5.88
CA ALA A 20 -13.78 5.19 5.72
C ALA A 20 -13.20 5.82 6.99
N ASP A 21 -14.00 5.92 8.05
CA ASP A 21 -13.57 6.27 9.41
C ASP A 21 -13.09 5.07 10.24
N GLY A 22 -13.09 3.86 9.66
CA GLY A 22 -12.64 2.64 10.32
C GLY A 22 -13.70 1.95 11.19
N LEU A 23 -14.98 2.35 11.09
CA LEU A 23 -16.06 1.67 11.80
C LEU A 23 -16.55 0.42 11.04
N PRO A 24 -16.68 -0.74 11.71
CA PRO A 24 -17.23 -1.93 11.07
C PRO A 24 -18.72 -1.77 10.79
N ARG A 25 -19.13 -2.17 9.58
CA ARG A 25 -20.53 -2.20 9.10
C ARG A 25 -21.06 -3.63 8.97
N GLY A 26 -20.17 -4.61 8.89
CA GLY A 26 -20.51 -6.03 8.93
C GLY A 26 -19.26 -6.89 8.88
N ALA A 27 -19.35 -8.13 9.33
CA ALA A 27 -18.30 -9.14 9.23
C ALA A 27 -18.91 -10.51 8.96
N THR A 28 -18.12 -11.43 8.44
CA THR A 28 -18.46 -12.86 8.37
C THR A 28 -18.51 -13.47 9.76
N ASP A 29 -19.25 -14.57 9.89
CA ASP A 29 -19.34 -15.32 11.14
C ASP A 29 -17.96 -15.84 11.62
N GLY A 30 -17.84 -16.08 12.92
CA GLY A 30 -16.63 -16.62 13.55
C GLY A 30 -15.56 -15.59 13.92
N MET A 31 -15.70 -14.33 13.52
CA MET A 31 -14.77 -13.27 13.92
C MET A 31 -15.10 -12.66 15.28
N SER A 32 -14.08 -12.41 16.11
CA SER A 32 -14.29 -11.69 17.37
C SER A 32 -14.57 -10.21 17.12
N ARG A 33 -15.37 -9.57 17.98
CA ARG A 33 -15.64 -8.11 17.90
C ARG A 33 -14.37 -7.27 17.98
N LYS A 34 -13.34 -7.75 18.67
CA LYS A 34 -12.05 -7.07 18.78
C LYS A 34 -11.34 -7.08 17.43
N ASP A 35 -11.24 -8.25 16.81
CA ASP A 35 -10.54 -8.41 15.53
C ASP A 35 -11.23 -7.62 14.43
N VAL A 36 -12.57 -7.64 14.39
CA VAL A 36 -13.37 -6.83 13.45
C VAL A 36 -13.07 -5.33 13.60
N ARG A 37 -12.98 -4.80 14.82
CA ARG A 37 -12.61 -3.38 15.01
C ARG A 37 -11.17 -3.09 14.59
N THR A 38 -10.24 -3.98 14.92
CA THR A 38 -8.83 -3.83 14.57
C THR A 38 -8.64 -3.82 13.05
N ILE A 39 -9.23 -4.78 12.33
CA ILE A 39 -9.13 -4.83 10.85
C ILE A 39 -9.81 -3.62 10.21
N SER A 40 -10.99 -3.19 10.71
CA SER A 40 -11.66 -2.01 10.15
C SER A 40 -10.83 -0.74 10.32
N ALA A 41 -10.27 -0.49 11.51
CA ALA A 41 -9.41 0.67 11.75
C ALA A 41 -8.13 0.63 10.89
N ALA A 42 -7.48 -0.54 10.82
CA ALA A 42 -6.24 -0.69 10.06
C ALA A 42 -6.46 -0.55 8.54
N MET A 43 -7.54 -1.11 7.99
CA MET A 43 -7.85 -1.00 6.57
C MET A 43 -8.25 0.42 6.16
N ALA A 44 -8.99 1.15 7.01
CA ALA A 44 -9.27 2.57 6.76
C ALA A 44 -7.99 3.42 6.75
N GLY A 45 -7.08 3.18 7.70
CA GLY A 45 -5.77 3.84 7.73
C GLY A 45 -4.90 3.51 6.52
N MET A 46 -4.85 2.23 6.12
CA MET A 46 -4.15 1.78 4.92
C MET A 46 -4.70 2.46 3.65
N GLN A 47 -6.01 2.55 3.52
CA GLN A 47 -6.66 3.20 2.39
C GLN A 47 -6.35 4.70 2.33
N SER A 48 -6.39 5.38 3.48
CA SER A 48 -6.05 6.80 3.61
C SER A 48 -4.60 7.09 3.18
N LEU A 49 -3.64 6.29 3.66
CA LEU A 49 -2.24 6.40 3.25
C LEU A 49 -2.05 6.06 1.78
N SER A 50 -2.73 5.03 1.28
CA SER A 50 -2.69 4.67 -0.14
C SER A 50 -3.08 5.87 -1.01
N ARG A 51 -4.22 6.52 -0.71
CA ARG A 51 -4.65 7.73 -1.43
C ARG A 51 -3.62 8.86 -1.40
N ALA A 52 -2.97 9.09 -0.26
CA ALA A 52 -1.93 10.11 -0.12
C ALA A 52 -0.71 9.83 -1.04
N THR A 53 -0.45 8.57 -1.34
CA THR A 53 0.67 8.15 -2.22
C THR A 53 0.33 8.08 -3.70
N SER A 54 -0.91 8.40 -4.11
CA SER A 54 -1.38 8.27 -5.50
C SER A 54 -0.50 8.97 -6.56
N HIS A 55 0.15 10.09 -6.21
CA HIS A 55 1.07 10.80 -7.10
C HIS A 55 2.32 9.98 -7.46
N PHE A 56 2.72 9.03 -6.60
CA PHE A 56 3.85 8.16 -6.85
C PHE A 56 3.55 7.12 -7.93
N ALA A 57 2.31 6.64 -8.01
CA ALA A 57 1.89 5.62 -8.97
C ALA A 57 2.02 6.07 -10.44
N GLY A 58 1.95 7.37 -10.71
CA GLY A 58 2.09 7.89 -12.07
C GLY A 58 1.54 9.31 -12.25
N PRO A 59 1.62 9.86 -13.47
CA PRO A 59 1.29 11.24 -13.78
C PRO A 59 -0.20 11.43 -14.08
N GLY A 60 -0.98 10.34 -14.17
CA GLY A 60 -2.40 10.36 -14.52
C GLY A 60 -3.23 11.32 -13.67
N GLU A 61 -4.22 11.94 -14.31
CA GLU A 61 -5.14 12.89 -13.67
C GLU A 61 -6.20 12.17 -12.83
N ASP A 62 -6.73 11.07 -13.37
CA ASP A 62 -7.58 10.16 -12.60
C ASP A 62 -6.69 9.30 -11.70
N ARG A 63 -6.78 9.56 -10.40
CA ARG A 63 -5.97 8.92 -9.35
C ARG A 63 -6.81 8.08 -8.41
N GLN A 64 -7.92 7.57 -8.92
CA GLN A 64 -8.82 6.74 -8.14
C GLN A 64 -8.08 5.49 -7.65
N TRP A 65 -8.18 5.24 -6.35
CA TRP A 65 -7.71 3.99 -5.76
C TRP A 65 -8.70 2.86 -6.08
N ASN A 66 -8.19 1.74 -6.59
CA ASN A 66 -8.99 0.58 -6.99
C ASN A 66 -8.99 -0.48 -5.90
N GLN A 67 -7.80 -0.92 -5.51
CA GLN A 67 -7.63 -1.98 -4.52
C GLN A 67 -6.25 -1.97 -3.84
N THR A 68 -6.17 -2.67 -2.72
CA THR A 68 -4.92 -3.02 -2.05
C THR A 68 -4.90 -4.51 -1.78
N ILE A 69 -3.77 -5.15 -2.11
CA ILE A 69 -3.51 -6.57 -1.87
C ILE A 69 -2.31 -6.66 -0.92
N ILE A 70 -2.45 -7.44 0.14
CA ILE A 70 -1.37 -7.70 1.10
C ILE A 70 -1.09 -9.19 1.09
N GLU A 71 0.17 -9.54 0.87
CA GLU A 71 0.63 -10.92 0.88
C GLU A 71 1.40 -11.21 2.17
N PHE A 72 1.04 -12.32 2.82
CA PHE A 72 1.82 -12.97 3.85
C PHE A 72 2.23 -14.37 3.40
N SER A 73 3.21 -14.95 4.08
CA SER A 73 3.61 -16.36 3.88
C SER A 73 2.46 -17.34 4.09
N HIS A 74 1.47 -16.99 4.91
CA HIS A 74 0.36 -17.83 5.33
C HIS A 74 -1.02 -17.37 4.81
N GLY A 75 -1.09 -16.33 3.97
CA GLY A 75 -2.36 -15.92 3.38
C GLY A 75 -2.35 -14.54 2.74
N TRP A 76 -3.54 -14.13 2.32
CA TRP A 76 -3.77 -12.89 1.58
C TRP A 76 -4.80 -12.02 2.29
N ILE A 77 -4.69 -10.70 2.10
CA ILE A 77 -5.75 -9.74 2.41
C ILE A 77 -6.00 -8.89 1.17
N PHE A 78 -7.27 -8.75 0.81
CA PHE A 78 -7.75 -7.91 -0.28
C PHE A 78 -8.59 -6.80 0.30
N LEU A 79 -8.43 -5.58 -0.18
CA LEU A 79 -9.23 -4.41 0.18
C LEU A 79 -9.70 -3.72 -1.10
N ILE A 80 -11.02 -3.59 -1.28
CA ILE A 80 -11.61 -2.90 -2.44
C ILE A 80 -12.63 -1.84 -2.00
N GLY A 81 -12.93 -0.89 -2.89
CA GLY A 81 -14.01 0.07 -2.70
C GLY A 81 -15.38 -0.62 -2.64
N ALA A 82 -16.23 -0.23 -1.70
CA ALA A 82 -17.58 -0.77 -1.52
C ALA A 82 -18.66 0.32 -1.62
N GLY A 83 -18.44 1.32 -2.48
CA GLY A 83 -19.25 2.53 -2.60
C GLY A 83 -18.63 3.73 -1.88
N GLN A 84 -19.33 4.86 -1.89
CA GLN A 84 -18.83 6.10 -1.30
C GLN A 84 -18.64 5.95 0.22
N GLY A 85 -17.40 6.12 0.67
CA GLY A 85 -17.05 6.07 2.09
C GLY A 85 -17.10 4.67 2.73
N ALA A 86 -17.08 3.60 1.93
CA ALA A 86 -17.07 2.22 2.43
C ALA A 86 -16.06 1.34 1.68
N TYR A 87 -15.53 0.33 2.39
CA TYR A 87 -14.56 -0.63 1.86
C TYR A 87 -14.93 -2.06 2.26
N LEU A 88 -14.58 -3.01 1.41
CA LEU A 88 -14.71 -4.43 1.65
C LEU A 88 -13.31 -5.04 1.76
N ALA A 89 -13.00 -5.57 2.95
CA ALA A 89 -11.81 -6.36 3.20
C ALA A 89 -12.15 -7.86 3.16
N ALA A 90 -11.32 -8.69 2.55
CA ALA A 90 -11.42 -10.15 2.60
C ALA A 90 -10.05 -10.78 2.85
N ALA A 91 -10.03 -11.91 3.57
CA ALA A 91 -8.83 -12.69 3.84
C ALA A 91 -8.95 -14.10 3.29
N ALA A 92 -7.83 -14.69 2.91
CA ALA A 92 -7.79 -16.02 2.31
C ALA A 92 -6.47 -16.77 2.55
N GLU A 93 -6.49 -18.09 2.34
CA GLU A 93 -5.31 -18.97 2.39
C GLU A 93 -4.36 -18.75 1.22
N PRO A 94 -3.07 -19.13 1.32
CA PRO A 94 -2.06 -18.86 0.30
C PRO A 94 -2.42 -19.39 -1.10
N ASP A 95 -3.15 -20.50 -1.13
CA ASP A 95 -3.52 -21.27 -2.31
C ASP A 95 -4.98 -21.06 -2.73
N VAL A 96 -5.57 -19.92 -2.33
CA VAL A 96 -6.87 -19.43 -2.83
C VAL A 96 -6.79 -19.10 -4.33
N ASP A 97 -7.91 -19.29 -5.03
CA ASP A 97 -8.07 -18.74 -6.37
C ASP A 97 -8.30 -17.21 -6.27
N MET A 98 -7.25 -16.44 -6.61
CA MET A 98 -7.27 -14.97 -6.56
C MET A 98 -8.31 -14.36 -7.50
N GLN A 99 -8.54 -14.96 -8.66
CA GLN A 99 -9.52 -14.47 -9.62
C GLN A 99 -10.93 -14.69 -9.07
N GLN A 100 -11.16 -15.85 -8.46
CA GLN A 100 -12.46 -16.18 -7.89
C GLN A 100 -12.80 -15.29 -6.67
N ILE A 101 -11.85 -15.05 -5.76
CA ILE A 101 -12.11 -14.16 -4.61
C ILE A 101 -12.36 -12.72 -5.07
N SER A 102 -11.54 -12.21 -6.00
CA SER A 102 -11.71 -10.86 -6.56
C SER A 102 -13.06 -10.71 -7.25
N PHE A 103 -13.43 -11.65 -8.12
CA PHE A 103 -14.74 -11.66 -8.78
C PHE A 103 -15.89 -11.66 -7.76
N ARG A 104 -15.79 -12.48 -6.70
CA ARG A 104 -16.84 -12.57 -5.68
C ARG A 104 -16.96 -11.30 -4.86
N MET A 105 -15.85 -10.67 -4.50
CA MET A 105 -15.82 -9.37 -3.81
C MET A 105 -16.49 -8.29 -4.65
N HIS A 106 -16.12 -8.15 -5.94
CA HIS A 106 -16.73 -7.17 -6.84
C HIS A 106 -18.23 -7.40 -7.04
N ARG A 107 -18.64 -8.67 -7.18
CA ARG A 107 -20.08 -9.02 -7.25
C ARG A 107 -20.81 -8.64 -5.98
N LEU A 108 -20.21 -8.83 -4.81
CA LEU A 108 -20.81 -8.44 -3.53
C LEU A 108 -20.91 -6.92 -3.41
N VAL A 109 -19.89 -6.17 -3.81
CA VAL A 109 -19.91 -4.70 -3.88
C VAL A 109 -21.00 -4.19 -4.82
N ALA A 110 -21.14 -4.76 -6.02
CA ALA A 110 -22.19 -4.38 -6.95
C ALA A 110 -23.60 -4.56 -6.34
N ARG A 111 -23.80 -5.66 -5.59
CA ARG A 111 -25.06 -5.87 -4.85
C ARG A 111 -25.23 -4.88 -3.70
N LEU A 112 -24.16 -4.51 -2.98
CA LEU A 112 -24.20 -3.49 -1.93
C LEU A 112 -24.57 -2.12 -2.49
N GLY A 113 -23.99 -1.72 -3.62
CA GLY A 113 -24.30 -0.45 -4.29
C GLY A 113 -25.79 -0.32 -4.64
N ASN A 114 -26.43 -1.42 -5.02
CA ASN A 114 -27.88 -1.44 -5.27
C ASN A 114 -28.75 -1.32 -3.99
N ASN A 115 -28.17 -1.52 -2.81
CA ASN A 115 -28.84 -1.43 -1.51
C ASN A 115 -28.46 -0.17 -0.69
N LEU A 116 -27.46 0.59 -1.13
CA LEU A 116 -26.87 1.74 -0.41
C LEU A 116 -27.18 3.09 -1.08
N THR A 117 -28.20 3.18 -1.94
CA THR A 117 -28.66 4.45 -2.53
C THR A 117 -29.28 5.36 -1.47
N SER A 118 -28.43 6.08 -0.73
CA SER A 118 -28.76 7.31 -0.05
C SER A 118 -27.90 8.42 -0.65
N LEU A 119 -28.57 9.43 -1.22
CA LEU A 119 -27.95 10.57 -1.90
C LEU A 119 -27.11 11.41 -0.91
N PRO A 120 -25.91 11.89 -1.28
CA PRO A 120 -25.12 12.75 -0.41
C PRO A 120 -25.79 14.09 -0.13
N ARG A 121 -25.64 14.58 1.11
CA ARG A 121 -25.96 15.94 1.51
C ARG A 121 -24.82 16.86 1.04
N VAL A 122 -25.15 17.80 0.17
CA VAL A 122 -24.24 18.83 -0.34
C VAL A 122 -24.27 20.01 0.64
N ASP A 123 -23.10 20.44 1.11
CA ASP A 123 -22.81 21.77 1.66
C ASP A 123 -21.28 21.93 1.63
N ALA A 124 -20.63 23.05 1.33
CA ALA A 124 -20.86 24.27 0.53
C ALA A 124 -19.44 24.89 0.37
N GLN A 125 -19.17 25.60 -0.73
CA GLN A 125 -17.86 26.19 -1.07
C GLN A 125 -17.57 27.52 -0.33
N ASP A 126 -16.31 27.67 0.15
CA ASP A 126 -15.31 28.79 0.06
C ASP A 126 -15.65 30.22 0.61
N PRO A 127 -14.72 31.22 0.83
CA PRO A 127 -13.39 31.44 0.19
C PRO A 127 -12.21 32.16 0.94
N ALA A 128 -11.03 32.13 0.26
CA ALA A 128 -9.99 33.17 0.01
C ALA A 128 -8.89 33.66 1.01
N GLU A 129 -7.64 33.56 0.52
CA GLU A 129 -6.50 34.52 0.43
C GLU A 129 -5.50 34.89 1.58
N ARG A 130 -4.26 35.17 1.12
CA ARG A 130 -2.89 35.31 1.71
C ARG A 130 -2.58 36.75 2.25
N PRO A 131 -1.51 37.03 3.05
CA PRO A 131 -0.11 37.09 2.56
C PRO A 131 1.03 36.70 3.55
N GLU A 132 2.25 36.74 3.00
CA GLU A 132 3.56 36.24 3.44
C GLU A 132 4.30 37.12 4.48
N HIS A 133 5.15 36.52 5.32
CA HIS A 133 6.34 37.15 5.93
C HIS A 133 7.45 36.11 6.14
N GLY A 134 8.70 36.50 5.84
CA GLY A 134 9.85 35.62 5.69
C GLY A 134 10.84 35.57 6.85
N GLU A 135 11.88 34.76 6.58
CA GLU A 135 13.24 34.70 7.17
C GLU A 135 13.28 34.24 8.65
N ASP A 136 14.01 33.20 9.07
CA ASP A 136 15.28 32.64 8.65
C ASP A 136 15.27 31.10 8.75
N ARG A 137 15.86 30.40 7.77
CA ARG A 137 16.32 29.03 8.00
C ARG A 137 17.69 28.82 7.38
N GLN A 138 18.67 28.81 8.27
CA GLN A 138 20.07 28.48 8.07
C GLN A 138 20.24 27.36 7.03
N GLU A 139 21.00 27.67 5.99
CA GLU A 139 21.51 26.72 5.00
C GLU A 139 22.34 25.63 5.70
N ALA A 140 21.81 24.41 5.75
CA ALA A 140 22.60 23.22 5.96
C ALA A 140 22.98 22.67 4.57
N ALA A 141 24.16 23.05 4.11
CA ALA A 141 24.76 22.57 2.88
C ALA A 141 24.86 21.02 2.84
N GLY A 142 24.36 20.45 1.75
CA GLY A 142 24.81 19.18 1.17
C GLY A 142 24.22 17.89 1.75
N ARG A 143 23.43 17.19 0.93
CA ARG A 143 23.52 15.73 0.77
C ARG A 143 22.74 15.32 -0.49
N VAL A 144 23.47 15.07 -1.57
CA VAL A 144 22.97 14.47 -2.81
C VAL A 144 22.18 13.20 -2.44
N GLY A 145 20.91 13.11 -2.84
CA GLY A 145 20.12 11.90 -2.68
C GLY A 145 20.90 10.72 -3.26
N ILE A 146 21.05 9.64 -2.49
CA ILE A 146 21.85 8.49 -2.94
C ILE A 146 21.10 7.85 -4.11
N THR A 147 21.52 8.14 -5.33
CA THR A 147 21.08 7.40 -6.52
C THR A 147 21.64 5.99 -6.42
N ILE A 148 20.78 4.99 -6.58
CA ILE A 148 21.20 3.59 -6.61
C ILE A 148 21.09 3.10 -8.05
N ALA A 149 22.25 2.90 -8.70
CA ALA A 149 22.30 2.43 -10.09
C ALA A 149 21.53 1.13 -10.31
N GLY A 150 21.51 0.23 -9.32
CA GLY A 150 20.72 -1.01 -9.39
C GLY A 150 19.20 -0.80 -9.39
N LEU A 151 18.70 0.33 -8.86
CA LEU A 151 17.29 0.70 -8.96
C LEU A 151 16.97 1.28 -10.35
N ASP A 152 17.89 2.06 -10.92
CA ASP A 152 17.74 2.59 -12.28
C ASP A 152 17.72 1.48 -13.33
N GLU A 153 18.55 0.45 -13.17
CA GLU A 153 18.53 -0.75 -14.02
C GLU A 153 17.17 -1.46 -13.93
N ALA A 154 16.68 -1.72 -12.71
CA ALA A 154 15.42 -2.43 -12.51
C ALA A 154 14.20 -1.67 -13.06
N VAL A 155 14.21 -0.34 -13.02
CA VAL A 155 13.12 0.51 -13.53
C VAL A 155 13.27 0.77 -15.03
N GLY A 156 14.47 1.06 -15.52
CA GLY A 156 14.69 1.46 -16.92
C GLY A 156 14.45 0.36 -17.95
N GLU A 157 14.45 -0.90 -17.53
CA GLU A 157 14.22 -2.05 -18.41
C GLU A 157 12.74 -2.35 -18.66
N VAL A 158 11.83 -1.81 -17.84
CA VAL A 158 10.40 -2.09 -17.96
C VAL A 158 9.65 -0.85 -18.42
N ARG A 159 8.98 -0.94 -19.57
CA ARG A 159 8.12 0.13 -20.08
C ARG A 159 7.02 0.43 -19.05
N GLY A 160 6.86 1.71 -18.72
CA GLY A 160 5.87 2.17 -17.75
C GLY A 160 6.32 2.11 -16.30
N ALA A 161 7.44 1.46 -15.96
CA ALA A 161 8.05 1.61 -14.64
C ALA A 161 8.63 3.02 -14.48
N ARG A 162 8.45 3.63 -13.29
CA ARG A 162 8.74 5.06 -13.08
C ARG A 162 9.81 5.33 -12.03
N HIS A 163 9.52 4.96 -10.80
CA HIS A 163 10.35 5.31 -9.65
C HIS A 163 10.45 4.15 -8.69
N ALA A 164 11.60 4.04 -8.03
CA ALA A 164 11.77 3.16 -6.90
C ALA A 164 12.58 3.86 -5.79
N VAL A 165 12.23 3.60 -4.55
CA VAL A 165 12.90 4.12 -3.35
C VAL A 165 13.13 2.98 -2.36
N LEU A 166 14.39 2.85 -1.94
CA LEU A 166 14.79 1.96 -0.86
C LEU A 166 14.67 2.73 0.46
N LEU A 167 13.96 2.18 1.43
CA LEU A 167 13.75 2.78 2.75
C LEU A 167 14.17 1.81 3.86
N GLY A 168 14.71 2.36 4.94
CA GLY A 168 15.08 1.59 6.13
C GLY A 168 13.89 1.24 7.01
N SER A 169 14.13 0.39 8.01
CA SER A 169 13.15 0.08 9.07
C SER A 169 12.79 1.30 9.94
N ASP A 170 13.62 2.35 9.89
CA ASP A 170 13.39 3.65 10.52
C ASP A 170 12.49 4.57 9.68
N GLY A 171 12.06 4.12 8.50
CA GLY A 171 11.23 4.89 7.56
C GLY A 171 11.99 5.99 6.82
N LEU A 172 13.32 6.03 6.91
CA LEU A 172 14.14 7.00 6.19
C LEU A 172 14.58 6.45 4.82
N PRO A 173 14.60 7.27 3.76
CA PRO A 173 15.12 6.83 2.47
C PRO A 173 16.62 6.53 2.58
N ARG A 174 17.02 5.43 1.94
CA ARG A 174 18.40 4.95 1.79
C ARG A 174 18.94 5.22 0.39
N GLY A 175 18.05 5.30 -0.60
CA GLY A 175 18.36 5.74 -1.96
C GLY A 175 17.15 5.57 -2.87
N ALA A 176 17.22 6.17 -4.05
CA ALA A 176 16.13 6.15 -5.02
C ALA A 176 16.65 6.09 -6.46
N THR A 177 15.74 5.86 -7.40
CA THR A 177 15.98 6.03 -8.84
C THR A 177 16.31 7.48 -9.19
N THR A 178 17.10 7.66 -10.25
CA THR A 178 17.38 8.95 -10.87
C THR A 178 16.09 9.69 -11.24
N GLY A 179 16.06 10.99 -10.98
CA GLY A 179 14.91 11.85 -11.28
C GLY A 179 13.84 11.91 -10.18
N MET A 180 13.94 11.09 -9.14
CA MET A 180 13.07 11.21 -7.95
C MET A 180 13.56 12.34 -7.05
N SER A 181 12.69 13.29 -6.71
CA SER A 181 13.04 14.37 -5.76
C SER A 181 13.18 13.83 -4.34
N GLN A 182 14.00 14.50 -3.52
CA GLN A 182 14.17 14.12 -2.12
C GLN A 182 12.87 14.22 -1.33
N ASP A 183 12.07 15.29 -1.53
CA ASP A 183 10.78 15.46 -0.86
C ASP A 183 9.81 14.31 -1.19
N LEU A 184 9.81 13.85 -2.45
CA LEU A 184 9.02 12.69 -2.83
C LEU A 184 9.55 11.42 -2.17
N ALA A 185 10.86 11.21 -2.14
CA ALA A 185 11.47 10.05 -1.49
C ALA A 185 11.16 10.00 0.01
N ASP A 186 11.25 11.14 0.71
CA ASP A 186 10.90 11.26 2.14
C ASP A 186 9.40 11.00 2.37
N THR A 187 8.54 11.61 1.56
CA THR A 187 7.08 11.44 1.65
C THR A 187 6.67 9.98 1.44
N ILE A 188 7.20 9.34 0.40
CA ILE A 188 6.88 7.94 0.09
C ILE A 188 7.47 7.00 1.13
N SER A 189 8.69 7.26 1.63
CA SER A 189 9.28 6.41 2.69
C SER A 189 8.44 6.44 3.97
N ALA A 190 7.97 7.62 4.39
CA ALA A 190 7.10 7.77 5.54
C ALA A 190 5.74 7.05 5.34
N ALA A 191 5.11 7.25 4.18
CA ALA A 191 3.82 6.62 3.89
C ALA A 191 3.91 5.10 3.81
N MET A 192 4.96 4.56 3.16
CA MET A 192 5.20 3.12 3.03
C MET A 192 5.48 2.47 4.39
N THR A 193 6.15 3.17 5.30
CA THR A 193 6.33 2.72 6.69
C THR A 193 4.99 2.56 7.40
N GLY A 194 4.08 3.52 7.24
CA GLY A 194 2.71 3.43 7.76
C GLY A 194 1.89 2.30 7.14
N ILE A 195 1.96 2.13 5.81
CA ILE A 195 1.30 1.03 5.09
C ILE A 195 1.83 -0.33 5.56
N HIS A 196 3.12 -0.48 5.77
CA HIS A 196 3.71 -1.69 6.33
C HIS A 196 3.22 -1.94 7.77
N ALA A 197 3.15 -0.91 8.61
CA ALA A 197 2.62 -1.03 9.96
C ALA A 197 1.15 -1.52 9.98
N TYR A 198 0.31 -0.97 9.11
CA TYR A 198 -1.07 -1.44 8.96
C TYR A 198 -1.14 -2.87 8.41
N SER A 199 -0.26 -3.23 7.47
CA SER A 199 -0.16 -4.62 6.97
C SER A 199 0.14 -5.57 8.14
N ARG A 200 1.14 -5.27 8.97
CA ARG A 200 1.48 -6.11 10.13
C ARG A 200 0.33 -6.24 11.12
N ALA A 201 -0.38 -5.14 11.39
CA ALA A 201 -1.52 -5.11 12.31
C ALA A 201 -2.67 -6.01 11.86
N THR A 202 -2.75 -6.36 10.57
CA THR A 202 -3.83 -7.16 10.00
C THR A 202 -3.41 -8.59 9.67
N SER A 203 -2.16 -8.98 9.91
CA SER A 203 -1.65 -10.34 9.66
C SER A 203 -2.54 -11.47 10.21
N GLN A 204 -3.12 -11.27 11.40
CA GLN A 204 -4.05 -12.24 12.02
C GLN A 204 -5.36 -12.41 11.25
N PHE A 205 -5.80 -11.40 10.51
CA PHE A 205 -6.97 -11.49 9.63
C PHE A 205 -6.72 -12.48 8.49
N ALA A 206 -5.48 -12.55 7.99
CA ALA A 206 -5.04 -13.56 7.05
C ALA A 206 -4.79 -14.93 7.70
N GLY A 207 -5.06 -15.13 8.99
CA GLY A 207 -4.81 -16.39 9.72
C GLY A 207 -3.72 -16.24 10.79
N VAL A 208 -3.63 -17.22 11.68
CA VAL A 208 -2.70 -17.21 12.82
C VAL A 208 -1.61 -18.25 12.59
N HIS A 209 -0.37 -17.80 12.38
CA HIS A 209 0.82 -18.64 12.27
C HIS A 209 1.96 -18.01 13.06
N GLU A 210 2.76 -18.82 13.76
CA GLU A 210 3.89 -18.36 14.59
C GLU A 210 4.96 -17.65 13.74
N ASP A 211 5.17 -18.11 12.50
CA ASP A 211 6.15 -17.59 11.55
C ASP A 211 5.51 -16.76 10.42
N ALA A 212 4.41 -16.06 10.72
CA ALA A 212 3.75 -15.18 9.76
C ALA A 212 4.71 -14.08 9.27
N GLN A 213 5.07 -14.13 7.98
CA GLN A 213 5.96 -13.16 7.36
C GLN A 213 5.20 -12.36 6.31
N TRP A 214 5.24 -11.04 6.43
CA TRP A 214 4.79 -10.15 5.35
C TRP A 214 5.74 -10.28 4.16
N ARG A 215 5.18 -10.45 2.95
CA ARG A 215 5.94 -10.57 1.71
C ARG A 215 5.92 -9.27 0.92
N GLN A 216 4.71 -8.76 0.68
CA GLN A 216 4.52 -7.55 -0.10
C GLN A 216 3.15 -6.91 0.14
N THR A 217 3.04 -5.65 -0.25
CA THR A 217 1.77 -4.93 -0.40
C THR A 217 1.75 -4.30 -1.78
N VAL A 218 0.67 -4.53 -2.53
CA VAL A 218 0.41 -3.96 -3.85
C VAL A 218 -0.80 -3.05 -3.75
N ILE A 219 -0.68 -1.84 -4.30
CA ILE A 219 -1.76 -0.86 -4.34
C ILE A 219 -2.02 -0.51 -5.80
N GLU A 220 -3.26 -0.68 -6.21
CA GLU A 220 -3.71 -0.36 -7.56
C GLU A 220 -4.49 0.96 -7.56
N PHE A 221 -4.15 1.81 -8.50
CA PHE A 221 -4.90 2.99 -8.90
C PHE A 221 -5.34 2.86 -10.36
N SER A 222 -6.31 3.66 -10.78
CA SER A 222 -6.74 3.73 -12.18
C SER A 222 -5.62 4.12 -13.15
N HIS A 223 -4.60 4.84 -12.69
CA HIS A 223 -3.46 5.28 -13.50
C HIS A 223 -2.15 4.53 -13.27
N GLY A 224 -2.08 3.60 -12.32
CA GLY A 224 -0.83 2.90 -12.02
C GLY A 224 -0.84 2.09 -10.74
N TRP A 225 0.34 1.62 -10.39
CA TRP A 225 0.58 0.64 -9.34
C TRP A 225 1.66 1.14 -8.39
N ILE A 226 1.54 0.76 -7.12
CA ILE A 226 2.61 0.89 -6.13
C ILE A 226 2.87 -0.48 -5.52
N PHE A 227 4.13 -0.88 -5.52
CA PHE A 227 4.64 -2.09 -4.89
C PHE A 227 5.41 -1.70 -3.65
N LEU A 228 5.23 -2.43 -2.56
CA LEU A 228 6.06 -2.39 -1.38
C LEU A 228 6.52 -3.81 -1.08
N ILE A 229 7.81 -4.09 -1.23
CA ILE A 229 8.37 -5.43 -1.02
C ILE A 229 9.46 -5.41 0.06
N SER A 230 9.72 -6.57 0.67
CA SER A 230 10.85 -6.72 1.59
C SER A 230 12.18 -6.60 0.83
N ALA A 231 13.08 -5.76 1.34
CA ALA A 231 14.45 -5.62 0.83
C ALA A 231 15.49 -6.28 1.76
N GLY A 232 15.05 -7.05 2.76
CA GLY A 232 15.93 -7.67 3.76
C GLY A 232 16.34 -6.73 4.90
N ARG A 233 16.80 -7.30 6.02
CA ARG A 233 17.22 -6.56 7.25
C ARG A 233 16.22 -5.50 7.75
N GLY A 234 14.92 -5.75 7.55
CA GLY A 234 13.84 -4.82 7.92
C GLY A 234 13.72 -3.59 7.02
N ALA A 235 14.46 -3.52 5.92
CA ALA A 235 14.30 -2.51 4.88
C ALA A 235 13.25 -2.92 3.87
N PHE A 236 12.74 -1.93 3.14
CA PHE A 236 11.69 -2.10 2.15
C PHE A 236 12.08 -1.42 0.85
N LEU A 237 11.59 -1.96 -0.26
CA LEU A 237 11.68 -1.34 -1.58
C LEU A 237 10.27 -0.96 -2.01
N ALA A 238 10.04 0.34 -2.19
CA ALA A 238 8.81 0.86 -2.76
C ALA A 238 9.04 1.23 -4.23
N ALA A 239 8.15 0.82 -5.12
CA ALA A 239 8.29 1.04 -6.54
C ALA A 239 6.94 1.38 -7.19
N ALA A 240 6.96 2.14 -8.27
CA ALA A 240 5.77 2.56 -9.00
C ALA A 240 5.88 2.29 -10.50
N ALA A 241 4.75 1.92 -11.09
CA ALA A 241 4.60 1.70 -12.51
C ALA A 241 3.25 2.19 -13.01
N GLU A 242 3.18 2.64 -14.26
CA GLU A 242 1.96 3.01 -14.95
C GLU A 242 1.08 1.78 -15.21
N HIS A 243 -0.20 2.00 -15.48
CA HIS A 243 -1.17 0.91 -15.62
C HIS A 243 -0.90 -0.02 -16.81
N ASP A 244 -0.20 0.46 -17.85
CA ASP A 244 0.16 -0.31 -19.05
C ASP A 244 1.50 -1.08 -18.90
N ALA A 245 2.15 -0.98 -17.75
CA ALA A 245 3.40 -1.69 -17.48
C ALA A 245 3.20 -3.21 -17.35
N ASP A 246 4.20 -3.98 -17.77
CA ASP A 246 4.27 -5.41 -17.49
C ASP A 246 4.60 -5.62 -16.00
N ILE A 247 3.56 -5.86 -15.20
CA ILE A 247 3.68 -5.99 -13.74
C ILE A 247 4.43 -7.26 -13.33
N GLU A 248 4.32 -8.33 -14.11
CA GLU A 248 5.02 -9.59 -13.82
C GLU A 248 6.53 -9.42 -14.06
N GLU A 249 6.90 -8.80 -15.18
CA GLU A 249 8.30 -8.46 -15.44
C GLU A 249 8.81 -7.49 -14.37
N PHE A 250 8.07 -6.42 -14.08
CA PHE A 250 8.52 -5.41 -13.11
C PHE A 250 8.76 -6.00 -11.72
N THR A 251 7.82 -6.80 -11.22
CA THR A 251 7.94 -7.46 -9.92
C THR A 251 9.16 -8.40 -9.89
N THR A 252 9.38 -9.15 -10.96
CA THR A 252 10.54 -10.03 -11.11
C THR A 252 11.85 -9.23 -11.03
N ARG A 253 11.94 -8.11 -11.73
CA ARG A 253 13.12 -7.22 -11.72
C ARG A 253 13.37 -6.62 -10.34
N LEU A 254 12.34 -6.16 -9.65
CA LEU A 254 12.45 -5.63 -8.29
C LEU A 254 13.02 -6.68 -7.33
N HIS A 255 12.54 -7.92 -7.38
CA HIS A 255 13.07 -9.01 -6.56
C HIS A 255 14.52 -9.36 -6.90
N GLN A 256 14.90 -9.32 -8.18
CA GLN A 256 16.29 -9.54 -8.61
C GLN A 256 17.23 -8.39 -8.18
N ALA A 257 16.71 -7.18 -8.03
CA ALA A 257 17.47 -6.03 -7.57
C ALA A 257 17.77 -6.11 -6.06
N VAL A 258 16.84 -6.62 -5.24
CA VAL A 258 16.95 -6.64 -3.76
C VAL A 258 18.30 -7.14 -3.23
N PRO A 259 18.86 -8.29 -3.66
CA PRO A 259 20.16 -8.76 -3.16
C PRO A 259 21.32 -7.78 -3.44
N ARG A 260 21.22 -6.98 -4.51
CA ARG A 260 22.23 -5.96 -4.87
C ARG A 260 22.14 -4.72 -3.99
N LEU A 261 20.99 -4.52 -3.34
CA LEU A 261 20.74 -3.37 -2.46
C LEU A 261 21.35 -3.53 -1.08
N ASP A 262 21.85 -4.72 -0.73
CA ASP A 262 22.41 -5.02 0.60
C ASP A 262 23.52 -4.03 1.02
N ALA A 263 24.36 -3.56 0.08
CA ALA A 263 25.40 -2.58 0.38
C ALA A 263 24.85 -1.25 0.96
N TYR A 264 23.61 -0.91 0.63
CA TYR A 264 22.95 0.35 1.03
C TYR A 264 22.15 0.24 2.34
N LEU A 265 22.08 -0.96 2.92
CA LEU A 265 21.31 -1.26 4.14
C LEU A 265 22.14 -1.22 5.42
N ALA A 266 23.38 -0.72 5.37
CA ALA A 266 24.22 -0.58 6.56
C ALA A 266 23.61 0.44 7.55
N PRO A 267 23.70 0.20 8.88
CA PRO A 267 23.24 1.16 9.88
C PRO A 267 24.01 2.48 9.74
N ARG A 268 23.30 3.61 9.68
CA ARG A 268 23.95 4.93 9.75
C ARG A 268 24.53 5.13 11.15
N GLY A 269 25.81 4.79 11.35
CA GLY A 269 26.51 5.08 12.61
C GLY A 269 27.55 4.05 13.03
N ALA A 270 28.56 3.80 12.20
CA ALA A 270 29.88 3.40 12.71
C ALA A 270 30.86 4.51 12.35
N VAL A 271 30.71 5.67 13.02
CA VAL A 271 31.81 6.64 13.07
C VAL A 271 32.90 5.94 13.88
N SER A 272 33.93 5.47 13.20
CA SER A 272 35.14 4.95 13.82
C SER A 272 35.71 6.04 14.71
N SER A 273 35.52 5.93 16.02
CA SER A 273 36.32 6.70 16.97
C SER A 273 37.76 6.18 16.82
N LYS A 274 38.62 7.00 16.24
CA LYS A 274 40.07 6.90 16.41
C LYS A 274 40.50 7.97 17.39
#